data_AF-A0A8S2SKK7-F1
#
_entry.id   AF-A0A8S2SKK7-F1
#
_cell.length_a   1.000
_cell.length_b   1.000
_cell.length_c   1.000
_cell.angle_alpha   90.00
_cell.angle_beta   90.00
_cell.angle_gamma   90.00
#
_symmetry.space_group_name_H-M   'P 1'
#
loop_
_entity.id
_entity.type
_entity.pdbx_description
1 polymer ?
#
loop_
_entity_poly.entity_id
_entity_poly.type
_entity_poly.pdbx_seq_one_letter_code
_entity_poly.pdbx_strand_id
1 'polypeptide(L)' 'IYLTDAHKLVLSSTSRDLRFFTISNETFLEEFALFGVKNVPTCLDYYPSRMNGNNESALMFGDDCGLIHIL' A
#
# COMPACT_ATOMS: atom_id res chain seq x y z
N ILE A 1 -4.01 -4.88 1.40
CA ILE A 1 -3.02 -5.88 0.89
C ILE A 1 -1.87 -6.02 1.88
N TYR A 2 -1.21 -7.18 1.96
CA TYR A 2 -0.05 -7.41 2.81
C TYR A 2 1.26 -7.23 2.03
N LEU A 3 2.18 -6.42 2.55
CA LEU A 3 3.51 -6.17 2.01
C LEU A 3 4.48 -7.18 2.62
N THR A 4 4.85 -8.20 1.86
CA THR A 4 5.49 -9.42 2.38
C THR A 4 6.90 -9.24 2.93
N ASP A 5 7.68 -8.36 2.33
CA ASP A 5 9.07 -8.02 2.71
C ASP A 5 9.12 -6.94 3.80
N ALA A 6 8.14 -6.03 3.83
CA ALA A 6 8.05 -4.98 4.85
C ALA A 6 7.25 -5.41 6.09
N HIS A 7 6.57 -6.56 6.05
CA HIS A 7 5.66 -7.06 7.08
C HIS A 7 4.57 -6.06 7.50
N LYS A 8 4.00 -5.34 6.52
CA LYS A 8 3.01 -4.29 6.74
C LYS A 8 1.69 -4.58 6.04
N LEU A 9 0.60 -4.08 6.59
CA LEU A 9 -0.72 -4.08 5.95
C LEU A 9 -1.00 -2.69 5.36
N VAL A 10 -1.47 -2.65 4.12
CA VAL A 10 -1.97 -1.42 3.48
C VAL A 10 -3.46 -1.52 3.29
N LEU A 11 -4.17 -0.49 3.74
CA LEU A 11 -5.60 -0.32 3.54
C LEU A 11 -5.85 0.96 2.75
N SER A 12 -6.67 0.87 1.70
CA SER A 12 -7.26 2.03 1.06
C SER A 12 -8.68 2.25 1.57
N SER A 13 -9.12 3.50 1.58
CA SER A 13 -10.52 3.85 1.83
C SER A 13 -11.05 4.82 0.78
N THR A 14 -12.35 5.07 0.79
CA THR A 14 -12.98 6.10 -0.05
C THR A 14 -12.55 7.52 0.33
N SER A 15 -11.75 7.69 1.39
CA SER A 15 -11.25 8.99 1.87
C SER A 15 -10.02 9.49 1.12
N ARG A 16 -9.62 8.82 0.03
CA ARG A 16 -8.46 9.16 -0.81
C ARG A 16 -7.14 9.13 -0.03
N ASP A 17 -6.98 8.05 0.71
CA ASP A 17 -5.84 7.76 1.56
C ASP A 17 -5.41 6.30 1.45
N LEU A 18 -4.12 6.06 1.68
CA LEU A 18 -3.54 4.75 1.91
C LEU A 18 -2.94 4.72 3.30
N ARG A 19 -3.40 3.80 4.16
CA ARG A 19 -2.95 3.67 5.54
C ARG A 19 -2.11 2.43 5.71
N PHE A 20 -0.97 2.58 6.36
CA PHE A 20 0.02 1.55 6.57
C PHE A 20 0.01 1.15 8.04
N PHE A 21 -0.15 -0.15 8.29
CA PHE A 21 -0.20 -0.72 9.62
C PHE A 21 0.90 -1.74 9.81
N THR A 22 1.52 -1.71 10.98
CA THR A 22 2.32 -2.83 11.47
C THR A 22 1.42 -3.79 12.24
N ILE A 23 1.60 -5.07 11.98
CA ILE A 23 0.86 -6.14 12.65
C ILE A 23 1.75 -6.70 13.75
N SER A 24 1.29 -6.60 14.99
CA SER A 24 1.80 -7.42 16.11
C SER A 24 0.69 -8.36 16.57
N ASN A 25 1.03 -9.47 17.24
CA ASN A 25 0.13 -10.61 17.51
C ASN A 25 -1.37 -10.29 17.69
N GLU A 26 -1.71 -9.29 18.49
CA GLU A 26 -3.11 -8.92 18.79
C GLU A 26 -3.47 -7.48 18.43
N THR A 27 -2.55 -6.72 17.81
CA THR A 27 -2.79 -5.30 17.51
C THR A 27 -2.35 -4.91 16.11
N PHE A 28 -3.20 -4.12 15.47
CA PHE A 28 -2.90 -3.38 14.26
C PHE A 28 -2.58 -1.95 14.66
N LEU A 29 -1.34 -1.52 14.44
CA LEU A 29 -0.89 -0.17 14.76
C LEU A 29 -0.70 0.61 13.46
N GLU A 30 -1.44 1.71 13.28
CA GLU A 30 -1.23 2.62 12.15
C GLU A 30 0.14 3.29 12.34
N GLU A 31 1.06 3.09 11.39
CA GLU A 31 2.38 3.74 11.41
C GLU A 31 2.36 5.08 10.67
N PHE A 32 1.78 5.08 9.47
CA PHE A 32 1.67 6.28 8.66
C PHE A 32 0.53 6.16 7.65
N ALA A 33 0.07 7.31 7.17
CA ALA A 33 -0.93 7.42 6.13
C ALA A 33 -0.40 8.31 4.99
N LEU A 34 -0.54 7.83 3.76
CA LEU A 34 -0.37 8.63 2.56
C LEU A 34 -1.72 9.27 2.23
N PHE A 35 -1.80 10.59 2.42
CA PHE A 35 -3.00 11.38 2.20
C PHE A 35 -2.82 12.31 1.00
N GLY A 36 -3.94 12.87 0.51
CA GLY A 36 -3.90 13.75 -0.66
C GLY A 36 -3.79 13.00 -1.98
N VAL A 37 -4.17 11.71 -2.00
CA VAL A 37 -4.39 11.00 -3.27
C VAL A 37 -5.48 11.75 -4.04
N LYS A 38 -5.26 12.01 -5.32
CA LYS A 38 -6.18 12.84 -6.12
C LYS A 38 -7.59 12.23 -6.19
N ASN A 39 -7.62 10.92 -6.40
CA ASN A 39 -8.78 10.09 -6.73
C ASN A 39 -8.92 8.95 -5.72
N VAL A 40 -10.06 8.26 -5.70
CA VAL A 40 -10.30 7.18 -4.72
C VAL A 40 -9.58 5.91 -5.15
N PRO A 41 -8.67 5.33 -4.35
CA PRO A 41 -8.07 4.04 -4.67
C PRO A 41 -9.11 2.92 -4.61
N THR A 42 -9.24 2.15 -5.70
CA THR A 42 -10.26 1.09 -5.85
C THR A 42 -9.67 -0.31 -5.79
N CYS A 43 -8.39 -0.47 -6.10
CA CYS A 43 -7.67 -1.73 -6.01
C CYS A 43 -6.21 -1.50 -5.61
N LEU A 44 -5.58 -2.53 -5.03
CA LEU A 44 -4.21 -2.51 -4.55
C LEU A 44 -3.50 -3.78 -5.02
N ASP A 45 -2.26 -3.65 -5.47
CA ASP A 45 -1.36 -4.77 -5.75
C ASP A 45 0.06 -4.46 -5.25
N TYR A 46 0.86 -5.49 -5.00
CA TYR A 46 2.19 -5.34 -4.44
C TYR A 46 3.22 -6.26 -5.09
N TYR A 47 4.31 -5.65 -5.54
CA TYR A 47 5.45 -6.36 -6.10
C TYR A 47 6.66 -6.24 -5.16
N PRO A 48 6.96 -7.29 -4.35
CA PRO A 48 8.11 -7.27 -3.45
C PRO A 48 9.42 -7.36 -4.23
N SER A 49 10.43 -6.63 -3.77
CA SER A 49 11.80 -6.82 -4.22
C SER A 49 12.25 -8.25 -3.95
N ARG A 50 12.97 -8.84 -4.92
CA ARG A 50 13.63 -10.13 -4.70
C ARG A 50 14.93 -9.84 -3.97
N MET A 51 15.19 -10.56 -2.86
CA MET A 51 16.38 -10.39 -2.01
C MET A 51 17.74 -10.32 -2.74
N ASN A 52 17.82 -10.77 -4.01
CA ASN A 52 19.06 -10.85 -4.78
C ASN A 52 19.10 -9.91 -6.02
N GLY A 53 18.12 -9.03 -6.19
CA GLY A 53 18.06 -8.07 -7.31
C GLY A 53 18.01 -6.64 -6.81
N ASN A 54 18.73 -5.74 -7.46
CA ASN A 54 18.77 -4.30 -7.15
C ASN A 54 17.46 -3.55 -7.50
N ASN A 55 16.32 -4.26 -7.44
CA ASN A 55 15.01 -3.72 -7.77
C ASN A 55 14.32 -3.27 -6.49
N GLU A 56 13.68 -2.10 -6.53
CA GLU A 56 12.87 -1.61 -5.42
C GLU A 56 11.52 -2.36 -5.38
N SER A 57 10.94 -2.49 -4.19
CA SER A 57 9.58 -2.99 -4.02
C SER A 57 8.60 -1.92 -4.49
N ALA A 58 7.49 -2.32 -5.10
CA ALA A 58 6.51 -1.39 -5.67
C ALA A 58 5.11 -1.68 -5.16
N LEU A 59 4.45 -0.65 -4.62
CA LEU A 59 3.04 -0.66 -4.28
C LEU A 59 2.26 0.00 -5.42
N MET A 60 1.27 -0.70 -5.95
CA MET A 60 0.44 -0.21 -7.04
C MET A 60 -1.00 -0.06 -6.57
N PHE A 61 -1.68 0.97 -7.07
CA PHE A 61 -3.12 1.11 -6.87
C PHE A 61 -3.81 1.70 -8.10
N GLY A 62 -4.98 1.17 -8.41
CA GLY A 62 -5.89 1.76 -9.39
C GLY A 62 -6.81 2.75 -8.71
N ASP A 63 -7.25 3.78 -9.44
CA ASP A 63 -8.22 4.75 -8.96
C ASP A 63 -9.58 4.68 -9.67
N ASP A 64 -10.56 5.40 -9.14
CA ASP A 64 -11.93 5.50 -9.68
C ASP A 64 -12.03 6.25 -11.02
N CYS A 65 -10.94 6.86 -11.49
CA CYS A 65 -10.81 7.44 -12.82
C CYS A 65 -10.16 6.48 -13.83
N GLY A 66 -9.81 5.26 -13.42
CA GLY A 66 -9.17 4.27 -14.28
C GLY A 66 -7.65 4.48 -14.47
N LEU A 67 -7.01 5.30 -13.63
CA LEU A 67 -5.56 5.47 -13.65
C LEU A 67 -4.87 4.47 -12.71
N ILE A 68 -3.62 4.12 -13.03
CA ILE A 68 -2.75 3.30 -12.19
C ILE A 68 -1.64 4.18 -11.64
N HIS A 69 -1.40 4.08 -10.34
CA HIS A 69 -0.35 4.78 -9.61
C HIS A 69 0.65 3.76 -9.06
N ILE A 70 1.93 4.15 -9.02
CA ILE A 70 3.02 3.33 -8.49
C ILE A 70 3.74 4.16 -7.42
N LEU A 71 3.92 3.55 -6.26
CA LEU A 71 4.64 4.05 -5.09
C LEU A 71 5.84 3.15 -4.79
#